data_AF-A0A2V5I339-F1
#
_entry.id   AF-A0A2V5I339-F1
#
_cell.length_a   1.000
_cell.length_b   1.000
_cell.length_c   1.000
_cell.angle_alpha   90.00
_cell.angle_beta   90.00
_cell.angle_gamma   90.00
#
_symmetry.space_group_name_H-M   'P 1'
#
loop_
_entity.id
_entity.type
_entity.pdbx_description
1 polymer ?
#
loop_
_entity_poly.entity_id
_entity_poly.type
_entity_poly.pdbx_seq_one_letter_code
_entity_poly.pdbx_strand_id
1 'polypeptide(L)'
;MVATTIVPPNDPQSPRWLLDLQEWRTVPYTDIQQEILDGEGYGIVSYTWGYIADDGKPASDPPQGLLWDVPAVQGWTLAEARQVMQSVGTRYIWWDWMCVPQSGERMRPWDEKLDLGKVQGEEIAKQMHIYKHAKKSIVWLHATLWERESPIKDLLLLCVKDEEDREEQENERPAELQKRTNSVMSLLKHAHETERWTRSGWTLQEGVLLHETELVDRRGCRLPGKHFWYGDQATVGDLTVPITRLAWEIAIAYFIKSQGYEPDVGSPIPKRTHAFARLPELWLRQSVQRLTASGFVGYWQDRPLDILAGKRGRKFGKIQDSCWALVGALGVENVEVTYAEDFGMDKVKRRLLVALFEKHTWGMLALPFPESVQDVYTGVERDFRWTDVADGAMLPVHAFCVEQKPAAPDPNLRELEFLKPSYTKTHNVCIHSCSPSKRITLYRASIEGMACFRHYRQDKDGLKIVSEMDRPFLEDDLLATAWFLPLHHVNMKAGVLGRRCLAVLGLGDQDSIRDRAEAGFGGTIDIRSLGSEQVEVDELLLTPPVQ
;
A
#
# COMPACT_ATOMS: atom_id res chain seq x y z
N MET A 1 6.04 39.40 28.44
CA MET A 1 5.58 38.19 29.14
C MET A 1 6.55 37.08 28.77
N VAL A 2 7.19 36.46 29.76
CA VAL A 2 8.09 35.32 29.54
C VAL A 2 7.18 34.13 29.23
N ALA A 3 7.12 33.71 27.96
CA ALA A 3 6.39 32.53 27.58
C ALA A 3 7.04 31.32 28.26
N THR A 4 6.35 30.72 29.22
CA THR A 4 6.71 29.41 29.73
C THR A 4 6.64 28.43 28.56
N THR A 5 7.80 27.94 28.14
CA THR A 5 8.01 26.92 27.10
C THR A 5 7.38 25.60 27.55
N ILE A 6 6.08 25.45 27.32
CA ILE A 6 5.32 24.24 27.65
C ILE A 6 4.94 23.56 26.33
N VAL A 7 5.20 22.25 26.24
CA VAL A 7 4.69 21.41 25.15
C VAL A 7 3.17 21.34 25.28
N PRO A 8 2.37 21.72 24.26
CA PRO A 8 0.91 21.60 24.31
C PRO A 8 0.48 20.15 24.57
N PRO A 9 -0.68 19.92 25.21
CA PRO A 9 -1.18 18.57 25.48
C PRO A 9 -1.38 17.78 24.18
N ASN A 10 -1.29 16.45 24.26
CA ASN A 10 -1.56 15.60 23.11
C ASN A 10 -3.07 15.52 22.86
N ASP A 11 -3.49 15.81 21.64
CA ASP A 11 -4.77 15.40 21.11
C ASP A 11 -4.51 14.39 19.97
N PRO A 12 -5.04 13.15 20.06
CA PRO A 12 -4.91 12.16 19.00
C PRO A 12 -5.55 12.55 17.65
N GLN A 13 -6.46 13.54 17.63
CA GLN A 13 -7.24 13.91 16.44
C GLN A 13 -6.77 15.22 15.78
N SER A 14 -5.92 16.01 16.43
CA SER A 14 -5.48 17.31 15.91
C SER A 14 -3.96 17.50 16.07
N PRO A 15 -3.31 18.28 15.21
CA PRO A 15 -1.88 18.57 15.36
C PRO A 15 -1.63 19.35 16.65
N ARG A 16 -0.44 19.22 17.26
CA ARG A 16 -0.10 20.10 18.40
C ARG A 16 0.17 21.53 17.99
N TRP A 17 0.83 21.69 16.84
CA TRP A 17 1.30 22.98 16.35
C TRP A 17 0.90 23.18 14.91
N LEU A 18 0.65 24.44 14.58
CA LEU A 18 0.59 24.92 13.20
C LEU A 18 1.58 26.07 13.04
N LEU A 19 2.17 26.17 11.85
CA LEU A 19 2.98 27.30 11.43
C LEU A 19 2.07 28.41 10.89
N ASP A 20 2.17 29.58 11.49
CA ASP A 20 1.56 30.81 10.99
C ASP A 20 2.49 31.42 9.93
N LEU A 21 2.10 31.36 8.65
CA LEU A 21 2.91 31.87 7.54
C LEU A 21 3.01 33.41 7.53
N GLN A 22 2.03 34.10 8.11
CA GLN A 22 2.01 35.57 8.16
C GLN A 22 2.99 36.07 9.23
N GLU A 23 2.88 35.53 10.43
CA GLU A 23 3.71 35.95 11.58
C GLU A 23 5.05 35.22 11.65
N TRP A 24 5.25 34.18 10.84
CA TRP A 24 6.44 33.32 10.82
C TRP A 24 6.79 32.76 12.20
N ARG A 25 5.80 32.09 12.81
CA ARG A 25 5.91 31.47 14.12
C ARG A 25 5.09 30.19 14.22
N THR A 26 5.55 29.25 15.01
CA THR A 26 4.76 28.07 15.38
C THR A 26 3.87 28.41 16.57
N VAL A 27 2.59 28.11 16.46
CA VAL A 27 1.60 28.33 17.52
C VAL A 27 0.93 27.00 17.89
N PRO A 28 0.53 26.80 19.15
CA PRO A 28 -0.31 25.67 19.53
C PRO A 28 -1.63 25.69 18.75
N TYR A 29 -2.08 24.53 18.28
CA TYR A 29 -3.35 24.39 17.57
C TYR A 29 -4.54 24.92 18.41
N THR A 30 -4.50 24.67 19.72
CA THR A 30 -5.51 25.10 20.69
C THR A 30 -5.59 26.62 20.89
N ASP A 31 -4.57 27.35 20.47
CA ASP A 31 -4.51 28.81 20.64
C ASP A 31 -5.11 29.55 19.43
N ILE A 32 -5.43 28.83 18.35
CA ILE A 32 -6.05 29.39 17.14
C ILE A 32 -7.55 29.48 17.35
N GLN A 33 -8.13 30.63 17.00
CA GLN A 33 -9.58 30.84 17.08
C GLN A 33 -10.34 29.79 16.27
N GLN A 34 -11.34 29.17 16.89
CA GLN A 34 -12.11 28.08 16.29
C GLN A 34 -12.78 28.53 14.98
N GLU A 35 -13.22 29.79 14.88
CA GLU A 35 -13.84 30.34 13.67
C GLU A 35 -12.88 30.33 12.47
N ILE A 36 -11.58 30.49 12.70
CA ILE A 36 -10.57 30.41 11.64
C ILE A 36 -10.38 28.95 11.19
N LEU A 37 -10.32 28.02 12.15
CA LEU A 37 -10.20 26.58 11.85
C LEU A 37 -11.46 26.07 11.11
N ASP A 38 -12.64 26.48 11.55
CA ASP A 38 -13.93 26.13 10.95
C ASP A 38 -14.18 26.81 9.60
N GLY A 39 -13.65 28.02 9.40
CA GLY A 39 -13.70 28.76 8.14
C GLY A 39 -12.59 28.36 7.17
N GLU A 40 -11.39 28.93 7.34
CA GLU A 40 -10.23 28.72 6.47
C GLU A 40 -9.59 27.33 6.65
N GLY A 41 -9.61 26.81 7.87
CA GLY A 41 -8.87 25.61 8.27
C GLY A 41 -7.36 25.79 8.16
N TYR A 42 -6.64 24.67 8.26
CA TYR A 42 -5.20 24.63 8.03
C TYR A 42 -4.86 23.83 6.79
N GLY A 43 -3.65 24.08 6.28
CA GLY A 43 -3.09 23.39 5.14
C GLY A 43 -2.01 22.40 5.54
N ILE A 44 -1.66 21.49 4.65
CA ILE A 44 -0.54 20.55 4.86
C ILE A 44 0.40 20.55 3.67
N VAL A 45 1.63 20.09 3.90
CA VAL A 45 2.68 20.06 2.89
C VAL A 45 3.36 18.71 2.91
N SER A 46 3.35 18.02 1.78
CA SER A 46 4.00 16.73 1.57
C SER A 46 5.22 16.90 0.68
N TYR A 47 6.39 16.47 1.16
CA TYR A 47 7.71 16.69 0.54
C TYR A 47 8.79 15.91 1.32
N THR A 48 10.07 16.00 0.93
CA THR A 48 11.13 15.18 1.54
C THR A 48 12.44 15.95 1.74
N TRP A 49 12.56 16.65 2.86
CA TRP A 49 13.77 17.39 3.22
C TRP A 49 14.89 16.49 3.79
N GLY A 50 14.56 15.40 4.48
CA GLY A 50 15.57 14.57 5.18
C GLY A 50 16.66 13.98 4.28
N TYR A 51 16.40 13.84 2.98
CA TYR A 51 17.40 13.39 1.99
C TYR A 51 18.42 14.45 1.57
N ILE A 52 18.19 15.70 1.98
CA ILE A 52 19.06 16.85 1.72
C ILE A 52 19.39 17.61 2.99
N ALA A 53 19.13 17.04 4.17
CA ALA A 53 19.52 17.68 5.42
C ALA A 53 21.03 17.96 5.41
N ASP A 54 21.40 19.19 5.76
CA ASP A 54 22.80 19.58 5.97
C ASP A 54 23.13 19.32 7.44
N ASP A 55 23.40 18.04 7.74
CA ASP A 55 23.51 17.54 9.11
C ASP A 55 24.53 18.35 9.90
N GLY A 56 24.00 19.09 10.87
CA GLY A 56 24.78 19.90 11.79
C GLY A 56 24.89 21.39 11.47
N LYS A 57 24.09 21.90 10.54
CA LYS A 57 23.90 23.33 10.35
C LYS A 57 22.43 23.71 10.59
N PRO A 58 22.13 24.62 11.54
CA PRO A 58 20.76 25.10 11.70
C PRO A 58 20.38 26.03 10.53
N ALA A 59 19.10 26.01 10.16
CA ALA A 59 18.56 26.93 9.17
C ALA A 59 18.66 28.38 9.68
N SER A 60 18.92 29.30 8.76
CA SER A 60 18.84 30.74 9.04
C SER A 60 17.39 31.21 9.09
N ASP A 61 17.07 32.08 10.04
CA ASP A 61 15.73 32.68 10.21
C ASP A 61 14.58 31.66 10.43
N PRO A 62 14.73 30.71 11.39
CA PRO A 62 13.67 29.77 11.70
C PRO A 62 12.46 30.50 12.31
N PRO A 63 11.24 29.97 12.16
CA PRO A 63 10.06 30.57 12.75
C PRO A 63 10.16 30.63 14.28
N GLN A 64 9.59 31.68 14.87
CA GLN A 64 9.60 31.84 16.33
C GLN A 64 8.74 30.76 17.02
N GLY A 65 9.05 30.46 18.27
CA GLY A 65 8.25 29.54 19.11
C GLY A 65 8.66 28.06 19.03
N LEU A 66 9.66 27.71 18.23
CA LEU A 66 10.18 26.35 18.13
C LEU A 66 10.95 25.92 19.38
N LEU A 67 10.72 24.68 19.81
CA LEU A 67 11.41 24.05 20.94
C LEU A 67 12.69 23.30 20.51
N TRP A 68 12.96 23.22 19.21
CA TRP A 68 14.13 22.57 18.60
C TRP A 68 14.76 23.47 17.54
N ASP A 69 15.99 23.14 17.13
CA ASP A 69 16.61 23.77 15.98
C ASP A 69 16.05 23.17 14.69
N VAL A 70 15.78 24.00 13.68
CA VAL A 70 15.43 23.54 12.33
C VAL A 70 16.72 23.21 11.59
N PRO A 71 16.91 21.98 11.09
CA PRO A 71 18.07 21.66 10.24
C PRO A 71 18.08 22.52 8.97
N ALA A 72 19.25 22.90 8.46
CA ALA A 72 19.36 23.45 7.11
C ALA A 72 19.28 22.31 6.07
N VAL A 73 19.09 22.67 4.80
CA VAL A 73 19.12 21.70 3.68
C VAL A 73 20.01 22.16 2.54
N GLN A 74 20.50 21.17 1.79
CA GLN A 74 21.27 21.33 0.57
C GLN A 74 20.30 21.40 -0.61
N GLY A 75 20.09 22.60 -1.14
CA GLY A 75 19.38 22.79 -2.40
C GLY A 75 18.51 24.03 -2.44
N TRP A 76 17.98 24.47 -1.31
CA TRP A 76 17.15 25.66 -1.19
C TRP A 76 17.24 26.22 0.23
N THR A 77 16.91 27.50 0.38
CA THR A 77 16.89 28.24 1.64
C THR A 77 15.51 28.18 2.27
N LEU A 78 15.43 28.39 3.58
CA LEU A 78 14.16 28.47 4.28
C LEU A 78 13.26 29.61 3.74
N ALA A 79 13.86 30.70 3.25
CA ALA A 79 13.13 31.79 2.59
C ALA A 79 12.48 31.35 1.28
N GLU A 80 13.19 30.57 0.44
CA GLU A 80 12.60 29.99 -0.78
C GLU A 80 11.47 29.01 -0.45
N ALA A 81 11.67 28.15 0.55
CA ALA A 81 10.61 27.23 0.99
C ALA A 81 9.38 27.99 1.50
N ARG A 82 9.57 29.05 2.29
CA ARG A 82 8.49 29.93 2.75
C ARG A 82 7.66 30.49 1.60
N GLN A 83 8.30 30.89 0.50
CA GLN A 83 7.58 31.36 -0.70
C GLN A 83 6.72 30.25 -1.30
N VAL A 84 7.24 29.01 -1.38
CA VAL A 84 6.45 27.86 -1.86
C VAL A 84 5.28 27.57 -0.92
N MET A 85 5.46 27.67 0.40
CA MET A 85 4.39 27.41 1.37
C MET A 85 3.18 28.35 1.19
N GLN A 86 3.39 29.55 0.63
CA GLN A 86 2.28 30.46 0.32
C GLN A 86 1.34 29.89 -0.76
N SER A 87 1.82 28.97 -1.61
CA SER A 87 1.01 28.33 -2.66
C SER A 87 -0.08 27.37 -2.13
N VAL A 88 -0.01 26.98 -0.85
CA VAL A 88 -1.07 26.24 -0.15
C VAL A 88 -2.35 27.07 -0.03
N GLY A 89 -2.21 28.40 0.01
CA GLY A 89 -3.35 29.33 0.01
C GLY A 89 -4.12 29.40 1.33
N THR A 90 -3.47 29.14 2.47
CA THR A 90 -4.03 29.36 3.82
C THR A 90 -2.95 29.94 4.73
N ARG A 91 -3.37 30.61 5.81
CA ARG A 91 -2.46 31.23 6.80
C ARG A 91 -1.72 30.17 7.62
N TYR A 92 -2.43 29.14 8.08
CA TYR A 92 -1.90 28.15 9.00
C TYR A 92 -1.60 26.85 8.26
N ILE A 93 -0.39 26.34 8.43
CA ILE A 93 -0.01 25.05 7.84
C ILE A 93 0.60 24.12 8.87
N TRP A 94 0.32 22.83 8.73
CA TRP A 94 1.13 21.79 9.35
C TRP A 94 2.23 21.41 8.38
N TRP A 95 3.47 21.67 8.77
CA TRP A 95 4.66 21.40 7.99
C TRP A 95 5.64 20.62 8.87
N ASP A 96 5.85 19.34 8.57
CA ASP A 96 6.56 18.40 9.46
C ASP A 96 7.90 18.94 10.03
N TRP A 97 8.66 19.68 9.23
CA TRP A 97 9.93 20.31 9.64
C TRP A 97 9.79 21.28 10.82
N MET A 98 8.65 21.97 10.86
CA MET A 98 8.33 23.04 11.80
C MET A 98 7.35 22.58 12.88
N CYS A 99 6.59 21.50 12.63
CA CYS A 99 5.52 21.05 13.51
C CYS A 99 5.85 19.72 14.22
N VAL A 100 6.93 19.04 13.83
CA VAL A 100 7.42 17.82 14.48
C VAL A 100 8.82 18.08 15.04
N PRO A 101 9.11 17.69 16.30
CA PRO A 101 10.45 17.84 16.86
C PRO A 101 11.55 17.23 15.97
N GLN A 102 12.62 17.99 15.75
CA GLN A 102 13.78 17.58 14.95
C GLN A 102 15.01 17.38 15.84
N SER A 103 15.84 16.40 15.51
CA SER A 103 17.11 16.12 16.19
C SER A 103 18.25 15.94 15.19
N GLY A 104 19.49 16.14 15.63
CA GLY A 104 20.69 15.93 14.83
C GLY A 104 21.95 16.07 15.69
N GLU A 105 23.05 15.40 15.30
CA GLU A 105 24.27 15.30 16.10
C GLU A 105 24.92 16.65 16.47
N ARG A 106 24.73 17.69 15.64
CA ARG A 106 25.24 19.05 15.92
C ARG A 106 24.14 20.10 16.08
N MET A 107 22.91 19.67 16.34
CA MET A 107 21.81 20.55 16.73
C MET A 107 21.82 20.76 18.24
N ARG A 108 21.11 21.79 18.74
CA ARG A 108 20.85 21.95 20.17
C ARG A 108 20.22 20.68 20.75
N PRO A 109 20.80 20.09 21.82
CA PRO A 109 20.18 18.97 22.52
C PRO A 109 18.76 19.31 22.98
N TRP A 110 17.88 18.33 22.96
CA TRP A 110 16.54 18.50 23.51
C TRP A 110 16.58 18.76 25.02
N ASP A 111 15.66 19.58 25.51
CA ASP A 111 15.47 19.76 26.95
C ASP A 111 14.94 18.44 27.54
N GLU A 112 15.72 17.84 28.43
CA GLU A 112 15.40 16.57 29.10
C GLU A 112 14.05 16.60 29.83
N LYS A 113 13.55 17.79 30.20
CA LYS A 113 12.26 17.95 30.88
C LYS A 113 11.05 17.83 29.95
N LEU A 114 11.23 17.90 28.64
CA LEU A 114 10.13 18.02 27.66
C LEU A 114 9.82 16.71 26.90
N ASP A 115 10.63 15.66 27.08
CA ASP A 115 10.51 14.37 26.40
C ASP A 115 10.11 14.49 24.91
N LEU A 116 10.88 15.27 24.15
CA LEU A 116 10.57 15.58 22.75
C LEU A 116 10.59 14.34 21.84
N GLY A 117 11.25 13.26 22.26
CA GLY A 117 11.23 11.98 21.53
C GLY A 117 9.86 11.33 21.57
N LYS A 118 9.22 11.30 22.75
CA LYS A 118 7.82 10.88 22.87
C LYS A 118 6.90 11.79 22.07
N VAL A 119 7.09 13.10 22.16
CA VAL A 119 6.26 14.08 21.43
C VAL A 119 6.36 13.90 19.92
N GLN A 120 7.57 13.66 19.40
CA GLN A 120 7.79 13.31 18.00
C GLN A 120 7.01 12.06 17.60
N GLY A 121 7.10 10.98 18.39
CA GLY A 121 6.34 9.75 18.15
C GLY A 121 4.83 9.97 18.17
N GLU A 122 4.33 10.76 19.10
CA GLU A 122 2.90 11.11 19.22
C GLU A 122 2.39 11.95 18.04
N GLU A 123 3.17 12.92 17.54
CA GLU A 123 2.81 13.68 16.33
C GLU A 123 2.82 12.81 15.07
N ILE A 124 3.82 11.92 14.93
CA ILE A 124 3.90 10.98 13.80
C ILE A 124 2.70 10.02 13.80
N ALA A 125 2.33 9.48 14.96
CA ALA A 125 1.26 8.48 15.09
C ALA A 125 -0.12 9.01 14.66
N LYS A 126 -0.33 10.33 14.69
CA LYS A 126 -1.60 10.97 14.28
C LYS A 126 -1.57 11.65 12.92
N GLN A 127 -0.51 11.46 12.11
CA GLN A 127 -0.42 12.03 10.76
C GLN A 127 -1.67 11.76 9.92
N MET A 128 -2.27 10.57 10.01
CA MET A 128 -3.51 10.27 9.29
C MET A 128 -4.63 11.27 9.61
N HIS A 129 -4.86 11.58 10.89
CA HIS A 129 -5.88 12.55 11.31
C HIS A 129 -5.52 13.96 10.88
N ILE A 130 -4.25 14.35 11.06
CA ILE A 130 -3.75 15.66 10.61
C ILE A 130 -3.98 15.86 9.12
N TYR A 131 -3.75 14.84 8.30
CA TYR A 131 -3.93 14.93 6.85
C TYR A 131 -5.42 14.94 6.48
N LYS A 132 -6.24 14.08 7.11
CA LYS A 132 -7.70 14.00 6.86
C LYS A 132 -8.45 15.28 7.23
N HIS A 133 -8.01 16.00 8.25
CA HIS A 133 -8.68 17.23 8.72
C HIS A 133 -8.13 18.51 8.07
N ALA A 134 -7.06 18.43 7.27
CA ALA A 134 -6.56 19.57 6.52
C ALA A 134 -7.53 19.97 5.42
N LYS A 135 -7.75 21.29 5.23
CA LYS A 135 -8.63 21.81 4.18
C LYS A 135 -7.92 22.10 2.87
N LYS A 136 -6.60 22.23 2.92
CA LYS A 136 -5.75 22.52 1.76
C LYS A 136 -4.47 21.71 1.84
N SER A 137 -3.87 21.43 0.70
CA SER A 137 -2.65 20.62 0.64
C SER A 137 -1.87 20.93 -0.62
N ILE A 138 -0.56 20.72 -0.56
CA ILE A 138 0.31 20.65 -1.74
C ILE A 138 1.27 19.48 -1.59
N VAL A 139 1.68 18.90 -2.72
CA VAL A 139 2.85 18.04 -2.80
C VAL A 139 3.97 18.82 -3.47
N TRP A 140 5.04 19.09 -2.73
CA TRP A 140 6.16 19.89 -3.21
C TRP A 140 7.31 19.02 -3.75
N LEU A 141 7.41 18.99 -5.08
CA LEU A 141 8.42 18.27 -5.84
C LEU A 141 9.66 19.15 -6.01
N HIS A 142 10.42 19.31 -4.93
CA HIS A 142 11.50 20.29 -4.82
C HIS A 142 12.71 20.03 -5.71
N ALA A 143 12.84 18.83 -6.28
CA ALA A 143 13.87 18.53 -7.29
C ALA A 143 13.40 18.79 -8.73
N THR A 144 12.10 19.03 -8.91
CA THR A 144 11.47 19.20 -10.22
C THR A 144 11.24 20.68 -10.56
N LEU A 145 11.33 21.03 -11.84
CA LEU A 145 10.97 22.34 -12.40
C LEU A 145 10.15 22.11 -13.65
N TRP A 146 8.93 22.63 -13.74
CA TRP A 146 8.04 22.35 -14.87
C TRP A 146 8.53 22.93 -16.20
N GLU A 147 9.35 23.97 -16.14
CA GLU A 147 10.01 24.59 -17.31
C GLU A 147 11.08 23.69 -17.96
N ARG A 148 11.51 22.62 -17.28
CA ARG A 148 12.56 21.69 -17.75
C ARG A 148 11.97 20.32 -18.03
N GLU A 149 12.72 19.52 -18.79
CA GLU A 149 12.45 18.09 -18.90
C GLU A 149 12.64 17.42 -17.53
N SER A 150 11.70 16.57 -17.15
CA SER A 150 11.81 15.78 -15.93
C SER A 150 11.04 14.47 -16.07
N PRO A 151 11.53 13.36 -15.48
CA PRO A 151 10.83 12.08 -15.54
C PRO A 151 9.41 12.16 -14.97
N ILE A 152 9.18 13.00 -13.96
CA ILE A 152 7.85 13.23 -13.37
C ILE A 152 6.92 13.90 -14.36
N LYS A 153 7.39 14.95 -15.05
CA LYS A 153 6.60 15.64 -16.06
C LYS A 153 6.28 14.71 -17.22
N ASP A 154 7.25 13.92 -17.66
CA ASP A 154 7.04 12.93 -18.72
C ASP A 154 6.00 11.89 -18.29
N LEU A 155 6.08 11.38 -17.05
CA LEU A 155 5.09 10.45 -16.49
C LEU A 155 3.67 11.04 -16.48
N LEU A 156 3.51 12.29 -16.04
CA LEU A 156 2.22 13.00 -16.05
C LEU A 156 1.66 13.16 -17.47
N LEU A 157 2.54 13.38 -18.45
CA LEU A 157 2.15 13.60 -19.84
C LEU A 157 2.01 12.31 -20.67
N LEU A 158 2.37 11.13 -20.13
CA LEU A 158 2.21 9.83 -20.81
C LEU A 158 0.76 9.50 -21.18
N CYS A 159 -0.20 10.16 -20.54
CA CYS A 159 -1.64 9.87 -20.62
C CYS A 159 -2.39 10.79 -21.58
N VAL A 160 -1.70 11.77 -22.16
CA VAL A 160 -2.30 12.80 -23.03
C VAL A 160 -2.30 12.34 -24.48
N LYS A 161 -2.77 11.12 -24.70
CA LYS A 161 -3.22 10.67 -26.02
C LYS A 161 -4.72 10.52 -25.91
N ASP A 162 -5.40 11.60 -26.31
CA ASP A 162 -6.85 11.82 -26.25
C ASP A 162 -7.66 10.64 -26.83
N GLU A 163 -8.97 10.66 -26.60
CA GLU A 163 -9.91 9.71 -27.19
C GLU A 163 -9.84 9.60 -28.72
N GLU A 164 -9.22 10.57 -29.40
CA GLU A 164 -8.93 10.55 -30.83
C GLU A 164 -7.93 9.44 -31.23
N ASP A 165 -7.08 8.98 -30.30
CA ASP A 165 -6.12 7.87 -30.53
C ASP A 165 -6.68 6.49 -30.20
N ARG A 166 -7.99 6.35 -29.89
CA ARG A 166 -8.59 5.05 -29.58
C ARG A 166 -8.36 4.04 -30.70
N GLU A 167 -8.48 4.44 -31.97
CA GLU A 167 -8.23 3.53 -33.12
C GLU A 167 -6.74 3.13 -33.28
N GLU A 168 -5.78 4.00 -32.93
CA GLU A 168 -4.35 3.66 -32.91
C GLU A 168 -4.04 2.69 -31.75
N GLN A 169 -4.59 2.94 -30.56
CA GLN A 169 -4.43 2.09 -29.38
C GLN A 169 -5.01 0.68 -29.59
N GLU A 170 -6.05 0.56 -30.42
CA GLU A 170 -6.64 -0.73 -30.81
C GLU A 170 -5.76 -1.57 -31.75
N ASN A 171 -4.81 -0.94 -32.45
CA ASN A 171 -3.92 -1.58 -33.42
C ASN A 171 -2.45 -1.65 -32.97
N GLU A 172 -2.14 -1.23 -31.73
CA GLU A 172 -0.77 -1.26 -31.20
C GLU A 172 -0.20 -2.69 -31.22
N ARG A 173 0.99 -2.85 -31.82
CA ARG A 173 1.63 -4.16 -31.92
C ARG A 173 2.21 -4.57 -30.57
N PRO A 174 2.29 -5.87 -30.23
CA PRO A 174 2.87 -6.33 -28.98
C PRO A 174 4.27 -5.75 -28.69
N ALA A 175 5.13 -5.64 -29.70
CA ALA A 175 6.47 -5.07 -29.57
C ALA A 175 6.47 -3.58 -29.18
N GLU A 176 5.51 -2.80 -29.67
CA GLU A 176 5.35 -1.38 -29.36
C GLU A 176 4.85 -1.21 -27.93
N LEU A 177 3.87 -2.01 -27.52
CA LEU A 177 3.38 -2.08 -26.15
C LEU A 177 4.50 -2.43 -25.17
N GLN A 178 5.28 -3.48 -25.46
CA GLN A 178 6.42 -3.87 -24.65
C GLN A 178 7.45 -2.74 -24.53
N LYS A 179 7.78 -2.08 -25.65
CA LYS A 179 8.70 -0.94 -25.66
C LYS A 179 8.17 0.21 -24.80
N ARG A 180 6.90 0.58 -24.95
CA ARG A 180 6.24 1.63 -24.17
C ARG A 180 6.25 1.30 -22.68
N THR A 181 5.84 0.09 -22.30
CA THR A 181 5.86 -0.36 -20.89
C THR A 181 7.26 -0.32 -20.30
N ASN A 182 8.28 -0.78 -21.05
CA ASN A 182 9.67 -0.69 -20.61
C ASN A 182 10.13 0.77 -20.43
N SER A 183 9.71 1.68 -21.32
CA SER A 183 9.96 3.12 -21.17
C SER A 183 9.29 3.68 -19.91
N VAL A 184 8.04 3.30 -19.61
CA VAL A 184 7.35 3.71 -18.37
C VAL A 184 8.12 3.22 -17.14
N MET A 185 8.52 1.95 -17.10
CA MET A 185 9.32 1.42 -15.99
C MET A 185 10.66 2.15 -15.83
N SER A 186 11.29 2.53 -16.95
CA SER A 186 12.51 3.32 -16.92
C SER A 186 12.24 4.72 -16.35
N LEU A 187 11.18 5.39 -16.78
CA LEU A 187 10.78 6.70 -16.24
C LEU A 187 10.48 6.64 -14.74
N LEU A 188 9.77 5.61 -14.26
CA LEU A 188 9.53 5.39 -12.83
C LEU A 188 10.83 5.23 -12.04
N LYS A 189 11.79 4.49 -12.59
CA LYS A 189 13.13 4.35 -11.98
C LYS A 189 13.87 5.69 -11.93
N HIS A 190 13.87 6.45 -13.04
CA HIS A 190 14.53 7.76 -13.10
C HIS A 190 13.84 8.78 -12.18
N ALA A 191 12.51 8.73 -12.06
CA ALA A 191 11.76 9.52 -11.09
C ALA A 191 12.25 9.25 -9.66
N HIS A 192 12.38 7.97 -9.26
CA HIS A 192 12.93 7.58 -7.95
C HIS A 192 14.37 8.07 -7.71
N GLU A 193 15.17 8.17 -8.77
CA GLU A 193 16.55 8.64 -8.68
C GLU A 193 16.67 10.16 -8.58
N THR A 194 15.73 10.90 -9.18
CA THR A 194 15.80 12.37 -9.35
C THR A 194 14.87 13.13 -8.42
N GLU A 195 13.68 12.59 -8.13
CA GLU A 195 12.68 13.19 -7.26
C GLU A 195 12.52 12.39 -5.97
N ARG A 196 12.95 13.00 -4.86
CA ARG A 196 13.01 12.36 -3.55
C ARG A 196 11.63 12.09 -2.98
N TRP A 197 10.62 12.87 -3.38
CA TRP A 197 9.23 12.57 -3.02
C TRP A 197 8.79 11.21 -3.57
N THR A 198 9.26 10.80 -4.75
CA THR A 198 8.96 9.46 -5.25
C THR A 198 9.79 8.39 -4.55
N ARG A 199 10.98 8.71 -4.05
CA ARG A 199 11.84 7.73 -3.39
C ARG A 199 11.46 7.41 -1.95
N SER A 200 10.90 8.35 -1.21
CA SER A 200 10.67 8.20 0.23
C SER A 200 9.53 7.24 0.56
N GLY A 201 9.70 6.48 1.65
CA GLY A 201 8.64 5.65 2.20
C GLY A 201 7.56 6.45 2.94
N TRP A 202 7.90 7.60 3.52
CA TRP A 202 6.94 8.51 4.15
C TRP A 202 5.93 9.05 3.14
N THR A 203 6.42 9.43 1.96
CA THR A 203 5.58 9.98 0.89
C THR A 203 4.77 8.93 0.15
N LEU A 204 5.07 7.64 0.32
CA LEU A 204 4.15 6.59 -0.12
C LEU A 204 2.83 6.70 0.64
N GLN A 205 2.89 6.87 1.96
CA GLN A 205 1.67 7.09 2.73
C GLN A 205 0.99 8.38 2.34
N GLU A 206 1.75 9.46 2.25
CA GLU A 206 1.21 10.78 1.93
C GLU A 206 0.52 10.76 0.57
N GLY A 207 1.08 10.09 -0.44
CA GLY A 207 0.45 9.94 -1.74
C GLY A 207 -0.89 9.19 -1.72
N VAL A 208 -1.08 8.23 -0.80
CA VAL A 208 -2.38 7.55 -0.59
C VAL A 208 -3.37 8.48 0.10
N LEU A 209 -2.92 9.27 1.08
CA LEU A 209 -3.77 10.21 1.83
C LEU A 209 -4.10 11.47 1.01
N LEU A 210 -3.25 11.83 0.05
CA LEU A 210 -3.26 13.07 -0.72
C LEU A 210 -3.45 12.83 -2.22
N HIS A 211 -4.28 11.83 -2.56
CA HIS A 211 -4.49 11.42 -3.94
C HIS A 211 -4.96 12.58 -4.85
N GLU A 212 -5.82 13.46 -4.32
CA GLU A 212 -6.38 14.60 -5.07
C GLU A 212 -5.54 15.88 -4.94
N THR A 213 -4.41 15.83 -4.23
CA THR A 213 -3.59 17.00 -3.96
C THR A 213 -2.76 17.41 -5.18
N GLU A 214 -2.73 18.70 -5.45
CA GLU A 214 -1.97 19.30 -6.53
C GLU A 214 -0.45 19.16 -6.32
N LEU A 215 0.25 18.89 -7.42
CA LEU A 215 1.70 18.84 -7.48
C LEU A 215 2.25 20.25 -7.77
N VAL A 216 3.16 20.73 -6.94
CA VAL A 216 3.90 21.97 -7.19
C VAL A 216 5.39 21.69 -7.37
N ASP A 217 6.02 22.40 -8.30
CA ASP A 217 7.45 22.27 -8.54
C ASP A 217 8.29 23.02 -7.49
N ARG A 218 9.61 23.03 -7.69
CA ARG A 218 10.57 23.74 -6.84
C ARG A 218 10.21 25.21 -6.56
N ARG A 219 9.51 25.90 -7.47
CA ARG A 219 9.13 27.31 -7.33
C ARG A 219 7.69 27.49 -6.85
N GLY A 220 6.97 26.41 -6.52
CA GLY A 220 5.56 26.47 -6.14
C GLY A 220 4.62 26.63 -7.33
N CYS A 221 5.10 26.42 -8.57
CA CYS A 221 4.27 26.48 -9.76
C CYS A 221 3.54 25.15 -9.95
N ARG A 222 2.31 25.20 -10.48
CA ARG A 222 1.51 24.02 -10.85
C ARG A 222 1.73 23.68 -12.32
N LEU A 223 1.50 22.43 -12.69
CA LEU A 223 1.50 21.99 -14.08
C LEU A 223 0.05 22.01 -14.61
N PRO A 224 -0.31 22.92 -15.55
CA PRO A 224 -1.67 23.00 -16.05
C PRO A 224 -1.94 21.99 -17.19
N GLY A 225 -3.17 21.51 -17.29
CA GLY A 225 -3.60 20.60 -18.34
C GLY A 225 -5.08 20.21 -18.19
N LYS A 226 -5.86 20.33 -19.27
CA LYS A 226 -7.31 19.97 -19.26
C LYS A 226 -7.58 18.48 -19.18
N HIS A 227 -6.55 17.66 -19.35
CA HIS A 227 -6.62 16.20 -19.35
C HIS A 227 -6.44 15.60 -17.95
N PHE A 228 -6.13 16.41 -16.94
CA PHE A 228 -5.95 15.92 -15.57
C PHE A 228 -7.29 15.54 -14.93
N TRP A 229 -7.27 14.55 -14.03
CA TRP A 229 -8.46 13.81 -13.61
C TRP A 229 -9.37 14.64 -12.70
N TYR A 230 -8.78 15.46 -11.84
CA TYR A 230 -9.49 16.20 -10.78
C TYR A 230 -9.64 17.70 -11.06
N GLY A 231 -9.12 18.19 -12.19
CA GLY A 231 -9.15 19.61 -12.51
C GLY A 231 -8.25 19.98 -13.68
N ASP A 232 -7.82 21.23 -13.72
CA ASP A 232 -6.93 21.74 -14.76
C ASP A 232 -5.46 21.77 -14.34
N GLN A 233 -5.11 21.12 -13.22
CA GLN A 233 -3.76 21.02 -12.67
C GLN A 233 -3.42 19.57 -12.33
N ALA A 234 -2.14 19.22 -12.47
CA ALA A 234 -1.65 17.90 -12.14
C ALA A 234 -1.74 17.60 -10.64
N THR A 235 -2.24 16.42 -10.30
CA THR A 235 -2.37 15.89 -8.93
C THR A 235 -1.58 14.61 -8.73
N VAL A 236 -1.50 14.12 -7.49
CA VAL A 236 -0.94 12.78 -7.20
C VAL A 236 -1.69 11.66 -7.94
N GLY A 237 -3.01 11.81 -8.13
CA GLY A 237 -3.84 10.88 -8.87
C GLY A 237 -3.39 10.72 -10.32
N ASP A 238 -3.00 11.83 -10.96
CA ASP A 238 -2.51 11.83 -12.34
C ASP A 238 -1.18 11.08 -12.49
N LEU A 239 -0.37 10.97 -11.42
CA LEU A 239 0.83 10.14 -11.42
C LEU A 239 0.54 8.64 -11.25
N THR A 240 -0.54 8.28 -10.55
CA THR A 240 -0.71 6.93 -9.99
C THR A 240 -1.78 6.13 -10.72
N VAL A 241 -2.89 6.76 -11.12
CA VAL A 241 -4.00 6.12 -11.84
C VAL A 241 -3.53 5.48 -13.15
N PRO A 242 -2.72 6.14 -14.00
CA PRO A 242 -2.28 5.53 -15.26
C PRO A 242 -1.37 4.32 -15.07
N ILE A 243 -0.48 4.37 -14.08
CA ILE A 243 0.42 3.26 -13.75
C ILE A 243 -0.37 2.08 -13.19
N THR A 244 -1.36 2.37 -12.35
CA THR A 244 -2.29 1.37 -11.82
C THR A 244 -3.09 0.71 -12.94
N ARG A 245 -3.63 1.50 -13.88
CA ARG A 245 -4.33 0.98 -15.06
C ARG A 245 -3.43 0.10 -15.92
N LEU A 246 -2.19 0.51 -16.17
CA LEU A 246 -1.23 -0.28 -16.93
C LEU A 246 -0.94 -1.63 -16.24
N ALA A 247 -0.70 -1.63 -14.93
CA ALA A 247 -0.48 -2.86 -14.17
C ALA A 247 -1.68 -3.80 -14.23
N TRP A 248 -2.90 -3.25 -14.08
CA TRP A 248 -4.15 -3.99 -14.20
C TRP A 248 -4.35 -4.62 -15.58
N GLU A 249 -4.13 -3.86 -16.65
CA GLU A 249 -4.27 -4.39 -18.00
C GLU A 249 -3.25 -5.49 -18.30
N ILE A 250 -2.01 -5.37 -17.80
CA ILE A 250 -0.99 -6.43 -17.93
C ILE A 250 -1.39 -7.67 -17.10
N ALA A 251 -1.97 -7.49 -15.91
CA ALA A 251 -2.46 -8.59 -15.09
C ALA A 251 -3.59 -9.37 -15.77
N ILE A 252 -4.55 -8.67 -16.40
CA ILE A 252 -5.60 -9.32 -17.20
C ILE A 252 -4.99 -10.00 -18.43
N ALA A 253 -4.01 -9.39 -19.09
CA ALA A 253 -3.34 -10.00 -20.22
C ALA A 253 -2.62 -11.30 -19.84
N TYR A 254 -1.99 -11.32 -18.67
CA TYR A 254 -1.39 -12.53 -18.10
C TYR A 254 -2.45 -13.59 -17.81
N PHE A 255 -3.58 -13.20 -17.22
CA PHE A 255 -4.71 -14.10 -17.01
C PHE A 255 -5.18 -14.73 -18.33
N ILE A 256 -5.45 -13.92 -19.36
CA ILE A 256 -5.89 -14.41 -20.68
C ILE A 256 -4.87 -15.38 -21.27
N LYS A 257 -3.58 -15.06 -21.15
CA LYS A 257 -2.50 -15.89 -21.69
C LYS A 257 -2.42 -17.25 -20.98
N SER A 258 -2.51 -17.25 -19.66
CA SER A 258 -2.38 -18.46 -18.84
C SER A 258 -3.63 -19.33 -18.88
N GLN A 259 -4.81 -18.73 -18.93
CA GLN A 259 -6.09 -19.44 -18.84
C GLN A 259 -6.72 -19.73 -20.20
N GLY A 260 -6.32 -19.01 -21.25
CA GLY A 260 -6.85 -19.15 -22.60
C GLY A 260 -8.24 -18.51 -22.80
N TYR A 261 -8.75 -17.76 -21.82
CA TYR A 261 -10.03 -17.05 -21.89
C TYR A 261 -10.01 -15.74 -21.10
N GLU A 262 -10.99 -14.87 -21.37
CA GLU A 262 -11.16 -13.59 -20.69
C GLU A 262 -11.70 -13.76 -19.26
N PRO A 263 -11.12 -13.08 -18.25
CA PRO A 263 -11.74 -13.04 -16.93
C PRO A 263 -13.05 -12.24 -17.00
N ASP A 264 -14.09 -12.75 -16.35
CA ASP A 264 -15.34 -12.01 -16.22
C ASP A 264 -15.22 -11.00 -15.07
N VAL A 265 -14.82 -9.78 -15.43
CA VAL A 265 -14.59 -8.65 -14.52
C VAL A 265 -15.81 -7.72 -14.41
N GLY A 266 -16.97 -8.12 -14.93
CA GLY A 266 -18.20 -7.32 -14.92
C GLY A 266 -18.17 -6.07 -15.81
N SER A 267 -17.13 -5.88 -16.62
CA SER A 267 -16.99 -4.79 -17.59
C SER A 267 -16.21 -5.26 -18.82
N PRO A 268 -16.38 -4.61 -20.00
CA PRO A 268 -15.64 -4.98 -21.19
C PRO A 268 -14.13 -4.83 -21.00
N ILE A 269 -13.38 -5.85 -21.36
CA ILE A 269 -11.92 -5.83 -21.29
C ILE A 269 -11.37 -4.92 -22.40
N PRO A 270 -10.40 -4.02 -22.11
CA PRO A 270 -9.78 -3.19 -23.13
C PRO A 270 -9.10 -4.04 -24.21
N LYS A 271 -9.27 -3.69 -25.50
CA LYS A 271 -8.63 -4.42 -26.62
C LYS A 271 -7.09 -4.51 -26.48
N ARG A 272 -6.46 -3.47 -25.93
CA ARG A 272 -5.01 -3.41 -25.65
C ARG A 272 -4.52 -4.59 -24.80
N THR A 273 -5.34 -5.07 -23.88
CA THR A 273 -5.05 -6.24 -23.04
C THR A 273 -4.85 -7.51 -23.86
N HIS A 274 -5.61 -7.70 -24.94
CA HIS A 274 -5.42 -8.84 -25.85
C HIS A 274 -4.11 -8.77 -26.63
N ALA A 275 -3.67 -7.55 -26.98
CA ALA A 275 -2.38 -7.35 -27.60
C ALA A 275 -1.23 -7.65 -26.61
N PHE A 276 -1.35 -7.23 -25.35
CA PHE A 276 -0.43 -7.63 -24.28
C PHE A 276 -0.39 -9.15 -24.09
N ALA A 277 -1.52 -9.87 -24.17
CA ALA A 277 -1.56 -11.33 -23.97
C ALA A 277 -0.72 -12.13 -24.99
N ARG A 278 -0.35 -11.50 -26.12
CA ARG A 278 0.57 -12.06 -27.12
C ARG A 278 2.05 -11.98 -26.71
N LEU A 279 2.40 -11.17 -25.71
CA LEU A 279 3.77 -11.08 -25.18
C LEU A 279 4.15 -12.29 -24.32
N PRO A 280 5.45 -12.56 -24.10
CA PRO A 280 5.90 -13.69 -23.29
C PRO A 280 5.31 -13.66 -21.87
N GLU A 281 4.89 -14.82 -21.37
CA GLU A 281 4.25 -14.94 -20.06
C GLU A 281 5.14 -14.40 -18.93
N LEU A 282 6.41 -14.83 -18.94
CA LEU A 282 7.41 -14.38 -17.98
C LEU A 282 7.54 -12.85 -17.96
N TRP A 283 7.47 -12.21 -19.13
CA TRP A 283 7.53 -10.75 -19.21
C TRP A 283 6.31 -10.10 -18.56
N LEU A 284 5.10 -10.65 -18.77
CA LEU A 284 3.87 -10.13 -18.16
C LEU A 284 3.95 -10.21 -16.62
N ARG A 285 4.33 -11.38 -16.09
CA ARG A 285 4.45 -11.63 -14.64
C ARG A 285 5.45 -10.67 -13.98
N GLN A 286 6.66 -10.59 -14.53
CA GLN A 286 7.70 -9.68 -14.04
C GLN A 286 7.29 -8.21 -14.19
N SER A 287 6.50 -7.87 -15.21
CA SER A 287 6.01 -6.50 -15.41
C SER A 287 5.02 -6.08 -14.33
N VAL A 288 4.06 -6.94 -13.99
CA VAL A 288 3.14 -6.69 -12.86
C VAL A 288 3.92 -6.54 -11.56
N GLN A 289 4.84 -7.47 -11.27
CA GLN A 289 5.67 -7.42 -10.07
C GLN A 289 6.45 -6.09 -9.95
N ARG A 290 7.12 -5.65 -11.03
CA ARG A 290 7.92 -4.41 -11.02
C ARG A 290 7.04 -3.16 -10.92
N LEU A 291 5.91 -3.12 -11.61
CA LEU A 291 4.98 -1.99 -11.53
C LEU A 291 4.40 -1.87 -10.13
N THR A 292 3.91 -2.98 -9.54
CA THR A 292 3.40 -2.98 -8.17
C THR A 292 4.50 -2.55 -7.20
N ALA A 293 5.69 -3.14 -7.29
CA ALA A 293 6.82 -2.80 -6.43
C ALA A 293 7.35 -1.37 -6.64
N SER A 294 6.96 -0.65 -7.69
CA SER A 294 7.38 0.75 -7.89
C SER A 294 6.77 1.70 -6.84
N GLY A 295 5.69 1.27 -6.19
CA GLY A 295 4.92 2.11 -5.26
C GLY A 295 4.17 3.22 -5.99
N PHE A 296 3.61 2.96 -7.17
CA PHE A 296 2.67 3.85 -7.88
C PHE A 296 1.36 3.14 -8.25
N VAL A 297 1.24 1.86 -7.92
CA VAL A 297 0.06 1.03 -8.18
C VAL A 297 -0.77 0.96 -6.90
N GLY A 298 -2.09 1.14 -7.02
CA GLY A 298 -3.02 0.82 -5.95
C GLY A 298 -2.99 1.81 -4.77
N TYR A 299 -2.92 3.12 -5.06
CA TYR A 299 -2.92 4.19 -4.06
C TYR A 299 -4.30 4.40 -3.40
N TRP A 300 -4.81 3.37 -2.74
CA TRP A 300 -6.13 3.39 -2.10
C TRP A 300 -6.07 2.79 -0.70
N GLN A 301 -6.69 3.45 0.28
CA GLN A 301 -6.63 3.07 1.70
C GLN A 301 -7.24 1.68 1.99
N ASP A 302 -8.09 1.18 1.11
CA ASP A 302 -8.73 -0.14 1.20
C ASP A 302 -7.89 -1.28 0.58
N ARG A 303 -6.66 -0.97 0.11
CA ARG A 303 -5.76 -1.94 -0.52
C ARG A 303 -4.44 -2.09 0.23
N PRO A 304 -4.46 -2.63 1.47
CA PRO A 304 -3.26 -2.71 2.30
C PRO A 304 -2.13 -3.52 1.65
N LEU A 305 -2.47 -4.60 0.94
CA LEU A 305 -1.47 -5.46 0.29
C LEU A 305 -0.77 -4.78 -0.90
N ASP A 306 -1.47 -3.91 -1.65
CA ASP A 306 -0.84 -3.12 -2.72
C ASP A 306 0.15 -2.10 -2.13
N ILE A 307 -0.26 -1.41 -1.07
CA ILE A 307 0.58 -0.43 -0.36
C ILE A 307 1.83 -1.11 0.20
N LEU A 308 1.67 -2.28 0.85
CA LEU A 308 2.79 -3.04 1.38
C LEU A 308 3.72 -3.50 0.26
N ALA A 309 3.20 -4.06 -0.84
CA ALA A 309 4.03 -4.48 -1.97
C ALA A 309 4.75 -3.29 -2.63
N GLY A 310 4.08 -2.15 -2.76
CA GLY A 310 4.63 -0.92 -3.33
C GLY A 310 5.74 -0.28 -2.51
N LYS A 311 5.81 -0.57 -1.21
CA LYS A 311 6.88 -0.06 -0.35
C LYS A 311 8.27 -0.55 -0.77
N ARG A 312 8.38 -1.67 -1.50
CA ARG A 312 9.65 -2.23 -1.98
C ARG A 312 10.43 -1.29 -2.89
N GLY A 313 9.75 -0.38 -3.59
CA GLY A 313 10.38 0.64 -4.43
C GLY A 313 10.83 1.87 -3.67
N ARG A 314 10.52 1.95 -2.36
CA ARG A 314 10.77 3.13 -1.53
C ARG A 314 11.93 2.91 -0.58
N LYS A 315 12.48 4.01 -0.06
CA LYS A 315 13.57 4.01 0.92
C LYS A 315 13.12 4.63 2.24
N PHE A 316 13.64 4.05 3.31
CA PHE A 316 13.33 4.42 4.68
C PHE A 316 14.63 4.82 5.39
N GLY A 317 14.61 5.95 6.11
CA GLY A 317 15.77 6.42 6.87
C GLY A 317 16.07 5.52 8.06
N LYS A 318 15.02 5.05 8.76
CA LYS A 318 15.10 4.01 9.78
C LYS A 318 14.38 2.77 9.31
N ILE A 319 14.88 1.59 9.67
CA ILE A 319 14.27 0.32 9.24
C ILE A 319 12.85 0.14 9.79
N GLN A 320 12.55 0.67 10.98
CA GLN A 320 11.22 0.66 11.59
C GLN A 320 10.19 1.46 10.79
N ASP A 321 10.62 2.51 10.09
CA ASP A 321 9.74 3.33 9.25
C ASP A 321 9.17 2.54 8.08
N SER A 322 9.79 1.42 7.70
CA SER A 322 9.21 0.49 6.72
C SER A 322 7.84 -0.07 7.14
N CYS A 323 7.46 0.12 8.41
CA CYS A 323 6.14 -0.17 8.96
C CYS A 323 5.44 1.11 9.44
N TRP A 324 6.12 1.92 10.26
CA TRP A 324 5.51 3.10 10.90
C TRP A 324 5.08 4.18 9.92
N ALA A 325 5.85 4.39 8.85
CA ALA A 325 5.52 5.40 7.86
C ALA A 325 4.30 5.06 6.98
N LEU A 326 3.72 3.86 7.14
CA LEU A 326 2.60 3.38 6.32
C LEU A 326 1.29 3.26 7.11
N VAL A 327 1.32 3.41 8.43
CA VAL A 327 0.18 3.20 9.34
C VAL A 327 -1.06 3.98 8.88
N GLY A 328 -0.89 5.24 8.50
CA GLY A 328 -1.98 6.10 8.03
C GLY A 328 -2.54 5.70 6.67
N ALA A 329 -1.70 5.29 5.72
CA ALA A 329 -2.15 4.85 4.40
C ALA A 329 -2.83 3.48 4.44
N LEU A 330 -2.38 2.62 5.36
CA LEU A 330 -3.04 1.36 5.69
C LEU A 330 -4.32 1.58 6.50
N GLY A 331 -4.60 2.83 6.91
CA GLY A 331 -5.74 3.24 7.71
C GLY A 331 -5.78 2.62 9.11
N VAL A 332 -4.71 2.01 9.58
CA VAL A 332 -4.70 1.38 10.91
C VAL A 332 -4.57 2.45 12.00
N GLU A 333 -5.35 2.31 13.07
CA GLU A 333 -5.43 3.27 14.17
C GLU A 333 -4.89 2.64 15.46
N ASN A 334 -4.58 3.47 16.46
CA ASN A 334 -4.16 3.05 17.80
C ASN A 334 -2.89 2.17 17.83
N VAL A 335 -2.02 2.32 16.83
CA VAL A 335 -0.72 1.65 16.80
C VAL A 335 0.30 2.49 17.56
N GLU A 336 0.82 1.95 18.67
CA GLU A 336 1.92 2.59 19.39
C GLU A 336 3.20 2.54 18.56
N VAL A 337 3.68 3.72 18.15
CA VAL A 337 4.95 3.91 17.44
C VAL A 337 6.07 4.06 18.46
N THR A 338 7.13 3.27 18.31
CA THR A 338 8.33 3.35 19.15
C THR A 338 9.59 3.10 18.33
N TYR A 339 10.66 3.77 18.74
CA TYR A 339 12.02 3.66 18.20
C TYR A 339 13.03 3.20 19.26
N ALA A 340 12.55 2.66 20.38
CA ALA A 340 13.41 2.16 21.44
C ALA A 340 14.33 1.03 20.90
N GLU A 341 15.61 1.04 21.31
CA GLU A 341 16.63 0.12 20.78
C GLU A 341 16.31 -1.36 21.09
N ASP A 342 15.63 -1.64 22.20
CA ASP A 342 15.19 -2.98 22.60
C ASP A 342 13.91 -3.46 21.86
N PHE A 343 13.33 -2.57 21.04
CA PHE A 343 12.17 -2.84 20.21
C PHE A 343 12.57 -3.19 18.76
N GLY A 344 13.11 -4.39 18.59
CA GLY A 344 13.57 -4.91 17.29
C GLY A 344 12.48 -5.07 16.23
N MET A 345 12.90 -5.21 14.97
CA MET A 345 12.01 -5.24 13.80
C MET A 345 10.93 -6.32 13.83
N ASP A 346 11.17 -7.48 14.43
CA ASP A 346 10.15 -8.52 14.54
C ASP A 346 8.96 -8.06 15.39
N LYS A 347 9.22 -7.32 16.47
CA LYS A 347 8.15 -6.74 17.32
C LYS A 347 7.38 -5.65 16.55
N VAL A 348 8.08 -4.83 15.77
CA VAL A 348 7.49 -3.80 14.89
C VAL A 348 6.54 -4.42 13.87
N LYS A 349 7.04 -5.39 13.08
CA LYS A 349 6.24 -6.08 12.06
C LYS A 349 5.05 -6.81 12.67
N ARG A 350 5.26 -7.47 13.82
CA ARG A 350 4.18 -8.14 14.56
C ARG A 350 3.10 -7.17 14.97
N ARG A 351 3.45 -6.02 15.56
CA ARG A 351 2.48 -5.00 15.97
C ARG A 351 1.70 -4.46 14.78
N LEU A 352 2.36 -4.20 13.65
CA LEU A 352 1.69 -3.79 12.43
C LEU A 352 0.72 -4.88 11.91
N LEU A 353 1.15 -6.14 11.86
CA LEU A 353 0.30 -7.24 11.39
C LEU A 353 -0.93 -7.45 12.27
N VAL A 354 -0.81 -7.34 13.61
CA VAL A 354 -1.98 -7.39 14.50
C VAL A 354 -2.99 -6.32 14.10
N ALA A 355 -2.57 -5.07 13.96
CA ALA A 355 -3.46 -3.97 13.58
C ALA A 355 -4.08 -4.16 12.17
N LEU A 356 -3.29 -4.67 11.22
CA LEU A 356 -3.76 -4.97 9.87
C LEU A 356 -4.83 -6.06 9.86
N PHE A 357 -4.64 -7.16 10.58
CA PHE A 357 -5.63 -8.22 10.69
C PHE A 357 -6.88 -7.77 11.46
N GLU A 358 -6.73 -6.91 12.47
CA GLU A 358 -7.87 -6.32 13.17
C GLU A 358 -8.74 -5.44 12.27
N LYS A 359 -8.12 -4.65 11.38
CA LYS A 359 -8.83 -3.73 10.48
C LYS A 359 -9.32 -4.39 9.20
N HIS A 360 -8.45 -5.11 8.50
CA HIS A 360 -8.69 -5.59 7.14
C HIS A 360 -9.10 -7.07 7.06
N THR A 361 -8.97 -7.81 8.17
CA THR A 361 -9.45 -9.19 8.33
C THR A 361 -9.10 -10.11 7.14
N TRP A 362 -10.10 -10.54 6.37
CA TRP A 362 -9.99 -11.41 5.20
C TRP A 362 -9.16 -10.82 4.07
N GLY A 363 -9.14 -9.48 3.93
CA GLY A 363 -8.33 -8.81 2.92
C GLY A 363 -6.82 -9.09 3.05
N MET A 364 -6.35 -9.38 4.28
CA MET A 364 -4.96 -9.76 4.53
C MET A 364 -4.62 -11.19 4.08
N LEU A 365 -5.63 -12.02 3.79
CA LEU A 365 -5.46 -13.40 3.32
C LEU A 365 -5.62 -13.54 1.81
N ALA A 366 -5.85 -12.44 1.08
CA ALA A 366 -5.87 -12.40 -0.39
C ALA A 366 -4.46 -12.48 -1.00
N LEU A 367 -3.71 -13.48 -0.56
CA LEU A 367 -2.30 -13.73 -0.86
C LEU A 367 -2.15 -15.05 -1.64
N PRO A 368 -1.15 -15.15 -2.52
CA PRO A 368 -0.84 -16.39 -3.23
C PRO A 368 -0.12 -17.38 -2.30
N PHE A 369 -0.03 -18.64 -2.71
CA PHE A 369 0.89 -19.60 -2.10
C PHE A 369 2.34 -19.18 -2.35
N PRO A 370 3.18 -19.04 -1.31
CA PRO A 370 4.58 -18.67 -1.47
C PRO A 370 5.41 -19.91 -1.89
N GLU A 371 5.66 -20.09 -3.19
CA GLU A 371 6.60 -21.13 -3.67
C GLU A 371 8.05 -20.74 -3.35
N SER A 372 8.36 -19.43 -3.37
CA SER A 372 9.67 -18.91 -2.98
C SER A 372 9.53 -17.48 -2.47
N VAL A 373 10.20 -17.17 -1.37
CA VAL A 373 10.31 -15.79 -0.87
C VAL A 373 11.77 -15.37 -0.89
N GLN A 374 12.03 -14.24 -1.56
CA GLN A 374 13.32 -13.57 -1.46
C GLN A 374 13.29 -12.63 -0.27
N ASP A 375 14.25 -12.80 0.62
CA ASP A 375 14.47 -11.85 1.70
C ASP A 375 14.76 -10.45 1.11
N VAL A 376 13.99 -9.45 1.54
CA VAL A 376 14.02 -8.11 0.93
C VAL A 376 15.37 -7.40 1.15
N TYR A 377 16.13 -7.78 2.18
CA TYR A 377 17.39 -7.13 2.53
C TYR A 377 18.60 -7.83 1.93
N THR A 378 18.59 -9.17 1.92
CA THR A 378 19.72 -9.99 1.46
C THR A 378 19.56 -10.50 0.03
N GLY A 379 18.33 -10.53 -0.49
CA GLY A 379 17.99 -11.13 -1.79
C GLY A 379 18.07 -12.66 -1.79
N VAL A 380 18.38 -13.28 -0.64
CA VAL A 380 18.51 -14.73 -0.50
C VAL A 380 17.13 -15.36 -0.40
N GLU A 381 16.95 -16.46 -1.12
CA GLU A 381 15.74 -17.26 -1.06
C GLU A 381 15.66 -18.01 0.27
N ARG A 382 14.49 -17.96 0.89
CA ARG A 382 14.21 -18.64 2.16
C ARG A 382 12.73 -18.96 2.29
N ASP A 383 12.42 -19.76 3.31
CA ASP A 383 11.04 -20.09 3.67
C ASP A 383 10.24 -18.84 4.03
N PHE A 384 8.95 -18.90 3.69
CA PHE A 384 7.97 -17.87 4.01
C PHE A 384 7.81 -17.72 5.52
N ARG A 385 7.60 -16.47 5.94
CA ARG A 385 7.18 -16.07 7.27
C ARG A 385 6.05 -15.07 7.11
N TRP A 386 5.09 -15.08 8.04
CA TRP A 386 4.00 -14.09 8.01
C TRP A 386 4.50 -12.63 8.05
N THR A 387 5.66 -12.37 8.64
CA THR A 387 6.32 -11.06 8.62
C THR A 387 6.76 -10.60 7.22
N ASP A 388 6.85 -11.50 6.24
CA ASP A 388 7.15 -11.17 4.84
C ASP A 388 6.01 -10.41 4.16
N VAL A 389 4.77 -10.60 4.64
CA VAL A 389 3.62 -9.81 4.22
C VAL A 389 3.82 -8.36 4.64
N ALA A 390 4.24 -8.13 5.89
CA ALA A 390 4.57 -6.79 6.37
C ALA A 390 5.74 -6.20 5.60
N ASP A 391 6.69 -7.01 5.11
CA ASP A 391 7.80 -6.58 4.24
C ASP A 391 7.39 -6.30 2.79
N GLY A 392 6.13 -6.57 2.40
CA GLY A 392 5.66 -6.36 1.04
C GLY A 392 6.24 -7.38 0.06
N ALA A 393 6.75 -8.52 0.54
CA ALA A 393 7.35 -9.53 -0.31
C ALA A 393 6.30 -10.28 -1.16
N MET A 394 5.05 -10.27 -0.71
CA MET A 394 3.92 -10.93 -1.38
C MET A 394 3.11 -9.94 -2.21
N LEU A 395 2.82 -10.32 -3.45
CA LEU A 395 1.91 -9.59 -4.33
C LEU A 395 0.45 -9.98 -4.03
N PRO A 396 -0.48 -9.03 -4.09
CA PRO A 396 -1.89 -9.34 -3.88
C PRO A 396 -2.52 -10.13 -5.03
N VAL A 397 -3.35 -11.11 -4.70
CA VAL A 397 -4.10 -11.91 -5.70
C VAL A 397 -5.23 -11.11 -6.35
N HIS A 398 -5.76 -10.08 -5.68
CA HIS A 398 -6.83 -9.24 -6.23
C HIS A 398 -6.42 -8.45 -7.48
N ALA A 399 -5.12 -8.44 -7.83
CA ALA A 399 -4.66 -8.00 -9.15
C ALA A 399 -5.38 -8.76 -10.30
N PHE A 400 -5.85 -9.99 -10.04
CA PHE A 400 -6.72 -10.74 -10.94
C PHE A 400 -8.19 -10.52 -10.56
N CYS A 401 -8.86 -9.63 -11.30
CA CYS A 401 -10.23 -9.17 -11.01
C CYS A 401 -11.33 -10.16 -11.43
N VAL A 402 -11.36 -11.36 -10.86
CA VAL A 402 -12.36 -12.42 -11.20
C VAL A 402 -13.53 -12.52 -10.23
N GLU A 403 -13.61 -11.57 -9.29
CA GLU A 403 -14.66 -11.54 -8.27
C GLU A 403 -15.98 -11.06 -8.85
N GLN A 404 -17.04 -11.82 -8.58
CA GLN A 404 -18.39 -11.41 -8.93
C GLN A 404 -18.95 -10.56 -7.79
N LYS A 405 -19.46 -9.35 -8.09
CA LYS A 405 -20.34 -8.65 -7.14
C LYS A 405 -21.69 -9.37 -7.14
N PRO A 406 -22.09 -10.06 -6.05
CA PRO A 406 -23.35 -10.79 -6.06
C PRO A 406 -24.53 -9.81 -6.06
N ALA A 407 -25.61 -10.16 -6.76
CA ALA A 407 -26.84 -9.35 -6.83
C ALA A 407 -27.66 -9.38 -5.52
N ALA A 408 -27.35 -10.30 -4.60
CA ALA A 408 -27.96 -10.46 -3.28
C ALA A 408 -26.90 -10.92 -2.26
N PRO A 409 -27.12 -10.75 -0.94
CA PRO A 409 -26.17 -11.22 0.08
C PRO A 409 -26.05 -12.76 0.03
N ASP A 410 -24.84 -13.26 -0.20
CA ASP A 410 -24.53 -14.70 -0.17
C ASP A 410 -24.71 -15.24 1.26
N PRO A 411 -25.46 -16.33 1.49
CA PRO A 411 -25.53 -17.01 2.78
C PRO A 411 -24.15 -17.35 3.37
N ASN A 412 -23.14 -17.64 2.55
CA ASN A 412 -21.79 -17.92 3.01
C ASN A 412 -21.01 -16.67 3.43
N LEU A 413 -21.34 -15.49 2.88
CA LEU A 413 -20.81 -14.22 3.41
C LEU A 413 -21.28 -14.02 4.86
N ARG A 414 -22.51 -14.45 5.20
CA ARG A 414 -22.98 -14.44 6.60
C ARG A 414 -22.22 -15.39 7.50
N GLU A 415 -21.67 -16.49 6.98
CA GLU A 415 -20.83 -17.38 7.78
C GLU A 415 -19.46 -16.75 8.06
N LEU A 416 -18.87 -16.07 7.07
CA LEU A 416 -17.64 -15.30 7.26
C LEU A 416 -17.81 -14.14 8.24
N GLU A 417 -19.01 -13.56 8.38
CA GLU A 417 -19.29 -12.53 9.40
C GLU A 417 -19.05 -13.06 10.83
N PHE A 418 -19.18 -14.36 11.05
CA PHE A 418 -18.90 -15.01 12.33
C PHE A 418 -17.48 -15.53 12.45
N LEU A 419 -16.64 -15.44 11.43
CA LEU A 419 -15.27 -15.92 11.45
C LEU A 419 -14.30 -14.73 11.38
N LYS A 420 -13.31 -14.71 12.29
CA LYS A 420 -12.35 -13.61 12.36
C LYS A 420 -10.91 -14.09 12.26
N PRO A 421 -10.21 -13.76 11.16
CA PRO A 421 -8.76 -13.88 11.09
C PRO A 421 -8.08 -12.91 12.07
N SER A 422 -7.02 -13.38 12.70
CA SER A 422 -6.23 -12.61 13.67
C SER A 422 -4.77 -13.05 13.63
N TYR A 423 -3.85 -12.15 13.95
CA TYR A 423 -2.43 -12.49 14.06
C TYR A 423 -2.04 -12.77 15.51
N THR A 424 -1.48 -13.94 15.77
CA THR A 424 -1.28 -14.44 17.14
C THR A 424 0.05 -14.00 17.75
N LYS A 425 0.23 -14.31 19.05
CA LYS A 425 1.51 -14.09 19.74
C LYS A 425 2.63 -15.01 19.24
N THR A 426 2.30 -16.12 18.58
CA THR A 426 3.26 -17.11 18.08
C THR A 426 3.63 -16.91 16.61
N HIS A 427 3.38 -15.72 16.05
CA HIS A 427 3.69 -15.37 14.66
C HIS A 427 2.93 -16.17 13.60
N ASN A 428 1.73 -16.63 13.95
CA ASN A 428 0.83 -17.36 13.05
C ASN A 428 -0.48 -16.61 12.87
N VAL A 429 -1.23 -16.95 11.82
CA VAL A 429 -2.60 -16.47 11.67
C VAL A 429 -3.55 -17.47 12.31
N CYS A 430 -4.50 -16.99 13.09
CA CYS A 430 -5.57 -17.80 13.66
C CYS A 430 -6.91 -17.29 13.11
N ILE A 431 -7.70 -18.21 12.55
CA ILE A 431 -9.11 -18.01 12.23
C ILE A 431 -9.91 -18.67 13.34
N HIS A 432 -10.76 -17.90 14.00
CA HIS A 432 -11.63 -18.39 15.07
C HIS A 432 -13.07 -17.96 14.82
N SER A 433 -14.01 -18.73 15.34
CA SER A 433 -15.42 -18.34 15.36
C SER A 433 -15.70 -17.34 16.48
N CYS A 434 -16.39 -16.25 16.15
CA CYS A 434 -16.95 -15.28 17.06
C CYS A 434 -18.32 -15.69 17.61
N SER A 435 -18.85 -16.85 17.18
CA SER A 435 -20.12 -17.40 17.70
C SER A 435 -19.90 -18.80 18.29
N PRO A 436 -20.33 -19.05 19.54
CA PRO A 436 -20.15 -20.35 20.19
C PRO A 436 -20.95 -21.48 19.53
N SER A 437 -21.88 -21.16 18.63
CA SER A 437 -22.68 -22.14 17.89
C SER A 437 -22.23 -22.36 16.44
N LYS A 438 -21.23 -21.60 15.98
CA LYS A 438 -20.70 -21.70 14.61
C LYS A 438 -19.28 -22.23 14.66
N ARG A 439 -19.01 -23.24 13.83
CA ARG A 439 -17.69 -23.84 13.65
C ARG A 439 -17.17 -23.47 12.26
N ILE A 440 -15.87 -23.56 12.07
CA ILE A 440 -15.21 -23.38 10.78
C ILE A 440 -15.37 -24.69 9.99
N THR A 441 -16.10 -24.64 8.88
CA THR A 441 -16.27 -25.78 7.99
C THR A 441 -15.26 -25.72 6.85
N LEU A 442 -14.42 -26.75 6.75
CA LEU A 442 -13.47 -26.96 5.67
C LEU A 442 -13.98 -28.07 4.76
N TYR A 443 -13.72 -27.95 3.47
CA TYR A 443 -14.23 -28.87 2.46
C TYR A 443 -13.10 -29.47 1.64
N ARG A 444 -13.24 -30.72 1.20
CA ARG A 444 -12.45 -31.25 0.09
C ARG A 444 -12.96 -30.69 -1.24
N ALA A 445 -12.10 -30.67 -2.25
CA ALA A 445 -12.57 -30.43 -3.62
C ALA A 445 -13.45 -31.60 -4.08
N SER A 446 -14.48 -31.31 -4.86
CA SER A 446 -15.25 -32.37 -5.53
C SER A 446 -14.41 -32.97 -6.65
N ILE A 447 -14.46 -34.30 -6.85
CA ILE A 447 -13.81 -34.96 -8.00
C ILE A 447 -14.28 -34.32 -9.32
N GLU A 448 -15.55 -33.91 -9.43
CA GLU A 448 -16.08 -33.20 -10.59
C GLU A 448 -15.63 -31.73 -10.66
N GLY A 449 -15.32 -31.12 -9.51
CA GLY A 449 -14.85 -29.75 -9.36
C GLY A 449 -13.36 -29.56 -9.62
N MET A 450 -12.57 -30.62 -9.50
CA MET A 450 -11.13 -30.66 -9.74
C MET A 450 -10.75 -30.37 -11.20
N ALA A 451 -11.69 -30.52 -12.14
CA ALA A 451 -11.45 -30.28 -13.56
C ALA A 451 -11.36 -28.80 -13.94
N CYS A 452 -11.66 -27.87 -13.02
CA CYS A 452 -11.55 -26.43 -13.28
C CYS A 452 -11.14 -25.69 -12.00
N PHE A 453 -9.88 -25.24 -11.96
CA PHE A 453 -9.31 -24.53 -10.81
C PHE A 453 -8.23 -23.52 -11.22
N ARG A 454 -7.98 -22.56 -10.33
CA ARG A 454 -6.90 -21.57 -10.46
C ARG A 454 -6.24 -21.39 -9.11
N HIS A 455 -5.09 -22.00 -8.92
CA HIS A 455 -4.28 -21.81 -7.73
C HIS A 455 -3.27 -20.68 -7.95
N TYR A 456 -3.40 -19.62 -7.18
CA TYR A 456 -2.50 -18.47 -7.26
C TYR A 456 -1.25 -18.74 -6.44
N ARG A 457 -0.10 -18.73 -7.10
CA ARG A 457 1.22 -18.97 -6.50
C ARG A 457 2.13 -17.79 -6.74
N GLN A 458 3.22 -17.72 -6.00
CA GLN A 458 4.26 -16.73 -6.23
C GLN A 458 5.64 -17.36 -6.13
N ASP A 459 6.43 -17.15 -7.17
CA ASP A 459 7.87 -17.44 -7.21
C ASP A 459 8.66 -16.12 -7.39
N LYS A 460 9.96 -16.23 -7.65
CA LYS A 460 10.85 -15.08 -7.88
C LYS A 460 10.42 -14.15 -9.02
N ASP A 461 9.71 -14.67 -10.02
CA ASP A 461 9.27 -13.95 -11.22
C ASP A 461 7.87 -13.31 -11.06
N GLY A 462 7.26 -13.45 -9.88
CA GLY A 462 5.99 -12.82 -9.51
C GLY A 462 4.83 -13.82 -9.44
N LEU A 463 3.61 -13.29 -9.53
CA LEU A 463 2.38 -14.09 -9.45
C LEU A 463 2.30 -15.10 -10.59
N LYS A 464 1.88 -16.32 -10.27
CA LYS A 464 1.68 -17.45 -11.18
C LYS A 464 0.27 -18.00 -10.97
N ILE A 465 -0.38 -18.38 -12.06
CA ILE A 465 -1.64 -19.13 -12.00
C ILE A 465 -1.32 -20.58 -12.41
N VAL A 466 -1.60 -21.52 -11.51
CA VAL A 466 -1.57 -22.96 -11.81
C VAL A 466 -3.01 -23.44 -11.99
N SER A 467 -3.29 -24.07 -13.12
CA SER A 467 -4.64 -24.48 -13.53
C SER A 467 -4.63 -25.86 -14.19
N GLU A 468 -5.80 -26.35 -14.62
CA GLU A 468 -5.91 -27.61 -15.35
C GLU A 468 -5.10 -27.64 -16.65
N MET A 469 -4.80 -26.48 -17.23
CA MET A 469 -3.95 -26.35 -18.43
C MET A 469 -2.48 -26.68 -18.15
N ASP A 470 -2.04 -26.53 -16.91
CA ASP A 470 -0.66 -26.75 -16.47
C ASP A 470 -0.49 -28.16 -15.91
N ARG A 471 -1.39 -28.56 -15.00
CA ARG A 471 -1.34 -29.83 -14.29
C ARG A 471 -2.73 -30.24 -13.79
N PRO A 472 -3.12 -31.52 -13.90
CA PRO A 472 -4.32 -32.03 -13.25
C PRO A 472 -4.28 -31.79 -11.73
N PHE A 473 -5.42 -31.42 -11.15
CA PHE A 473 -5.52 -31.10 -9.71
C PHE A 473 -4.99 -32.23 -8.80
N LEU A 474 -5.30 -33.49 -9.13
CA LEU A 474 -4.88 -34.66 -8.34
C LEU A 474 -3.38 -34.99 -8.47
N GLU A 475 -2.72 -34.47 -9.50
CA GLU A 475 -1.27 -34.61 -9.70
C GLU A 475 -0.49 -33.46 -9.04
N ASP A 476 -1.20 -32.45 -8.53
CA ASP A 476 -0.60 -31.35 -7.80
C ASP A 476 -0.39 -31.75 -6.34
N ASP A 477 0.88 -31.96 -5.97
CA ASP A 477 1.26 -32.47 -4.65
C ASP A 477 0.75 -31.61 -3.49
N LEU A 478 0.53 -30.31 -3.73
CA LEU A 478 -0.02 -29.39 -2.73
C LEU A 478 -1.54 -29.53 -2.63
N LEU A 479 -2.25 -29.67 -3.75
CA LEU A 479 -3.71 -29.59 -3.78
C LEU A 479 -4.41 -30.93 -3.60
N ALA A 480 -3.76 -32.04 -3.97
CA ALA A 480 -4.33 -33.38 -3.86
C ALA A 480 -4.81 -33.72 -2.44
N THR A 481 -4.15 -33.14 -1.43
CA THR A 481 -4.47 -33.32 -0.01
C THR A 481 -4.88 -32.02 0.68
N ALA A 482 -5.20 -30.97 -0.06
CA ALA A 482 -5.64 -29.70 0.51
C ALA A 482 -7.11 -29.73 0.98
N TRP A 483 -7.39 -28.89 1.96
CA TRP A 483 -8.73 -28.52 2.40
C TRP A 483 -9.02 -27.07 2.03
N PHE A 484 -10.29 -26.73 1.85
CA PHE A 484 -10.70 -25.42 1.35
C PHE A 484 -11.69 -24.76 2.31
N LEU A 485 -11.35 -23.54 2.72
CA LEU A 485 -12.27 -22.64 3.40
C LEU A 485 -12.90 -21.70 2.34
N PRO A 486 -14.19 -21.83 2.01
CA PRO A 486 -14.84 -20.94 1.05
C PRO A 486 -14.91 -19.51 1.56
N LEU A 487 -14.58 -18.56 0.68
CA LEU A 487 -14.60 -17.13 0.97
C LEU A 487 -15.70 -16.40 0.16
N HIS A 488 -15.60 -16.44 -1.17
CA HIS A 488 -16.47 -15.65 -2.05
C HIS A 488 -16.86 -16.43 -3.30
N HIS A 489 -17.91 -15.99 -3.99
CA HIS A 489 -18.20 -16.43 -5.34
C HIS A 489 -17.26 -15.75 -6.35
N VAL A 490 -16.85 -16.51 -7.36
CA VAL A 490 -16.03 -16.01 -8.46
C VAL A 490 -16.54 -16.54 -9.78
N ASN A 491 -16.28 -15.78 -10.82
CA ASN A 491 -16.46 -16.25 -12.18
C ASN A 491 -15.23 -17.07 -12.57
N MET A 492 -15.42 -18.37 -12.81
CA MET A 492 -14.35 -19.24 -13.30
C MET A 492 -14.10 -18.96 -14.78
N LYS A 493 -15.18 -18.88 -15.57
CA LYS A 493 -15.19 -18.45 -16.98
C LYS A 493 -16.60 -17.95 -17.31
N ALA A 494 -16.81 -17.41 -18.50
CA ALA A 494 -18.13 -16.93 -18.94
C ALA A 494 -19.23 -17.96 -18.66
N GLY A 495 -20.19 -17.58 -17.81
CA GLY A 495 -21.33 -18.43 -17.41
C GLY A 495 -21.01 -19.60 -16.46
N VAL A 496 -19.78 -19.71 -15.94
CA VAL A 496 -19.39 -20.76 -14.99
C VAL A 496 -18.99 -20.15 -13.66
N LEU A 497 -19.81 -20.42 -12.65
CA LEU A 497 -19.59 -20.00 -11.28
C LEU A 497 -18.66 -20.98 -10.55
N GLY A 498 -17.86 -20.43 -9.65
CA GLY A 498 -17.05 -21.17 -8.70
C GLY A 498 -17.00 -20.47 -7.34
N ARG A 499 -16.01 -20.87 -6.55
CA ARG A 499 -15.71 -20.34 -5.23
C ARG A 499 -14.24 -19.95 -5.16
N ARG A 500 -13.98 -18.75 -4.65
CA ARG A 500 -12.68 -18.38 -4.08
C ARG A 500 -12.60 -18.96 -2.70
N CYS A 501 -11.52 -19.67 -2.43
CA CYS A 501 -11.24 -20.33 -1.18
C CYS A 501 -9.83 -19.96 -0.69
N LEU A 502 -9.64 -20.10 0.61
CA LEU A 502 -8.32 -20.27 1.20
C LEU A 502 -7.97 -21.75 1.18
N ALA A 503 -6.84 -22.10 0.56
CA ALA A 503 -6.28 -23.45 0.63
C ALA A 503 -5.56 -23.66 1.97
N VAL A 504 -5.81 -24.83 2.57
CA VAL A 504 -5.31 -25.25 3.87
C VAL A 504 -4.57 -26.58 3.67
N LEU A 505 -3.28 -26.59 3.95
CA LEU A 505 -2.37 -27.70 3.62
C LEU A 505 -2.00 -28.50 4.87
N GLY A 506 -1.77 -29.81 4.71
CA GLY A 506 -1.25 -30.65 5.80
C GLY A 506 -2.18 -30.74 7.02
N LEU A 507 -3.48 -30.50 6.82
CA LEU A 507 -4.48 -30.77 7.85
C LEU A 507 -4.50 -32.30 8.08
N GLY A 508 -4.22 -32.74 9.30
CA GLY A 508 -4.18 -34.16 9.64
C GLY A 508 -5.48 -34.91 9.34
N ASP A 509 -5.46 -36.23 9.44
CA ASP A 509 -6.66 -37.06 9.17
C ASP A 509 -7.83 -36.67 10.09
N GLN A 510 -9.07 -36.86 9.62
CA GLN A 510 -10.30 -36.46 10.35
C GLN A 510 -10.33 -36.94 11.81
N ASP A 511 -9.78 -38.13 12.09
CA ASP A 511 -9.72 -38.71 13.44
C ASP A 511 -8.74 -37.99 14.39
N SER A 512 -7.82 -37.19 13.85
CA SER A 512 -6.80 -36.42 14.59
C SER A 512 -7.19 -34.96 14.80
N ILE A 513 -8.19 -34.47 14.08
CA ILE A 513 -8.65 -33.08 14.13
C ILE A 513 -9.49 -32.87 15.39
N ARG A 514 -8.94 -32.09 16.33
CA ARG A 514 -9.62 -31.64 17.55
C ARG A 514 -10.31 -30.29 17.31
N ASP A 515 -10.87 -29.71 18.38
CA ASP A 515 -11.43 -28.35 18.42
C ASP A 515 -10.50 -27.29 17.81
N ARG A 516 -9.19 -27.46 17.96
CA ARG A 516 -8.16 -26.62 17.34
C ARG A 516 -7.35 -27.41 16.31
N ALA A 517 -7.37 -26.95 15.07
CA ALA A 517 -6.57 -27.49 13.98
C ALA A 517 -5.35 -26.59 13.66
N GLU A 518 -4.23 -27.23 13.35
CA GLU A 518 -3.03 -26.57 12.84
C GLU A 518 -2.76 -27.06 11.42
N ALA A 519 -2.51 -26.13 10.50
CA ALA A 519 -2.31 -26.43 9.09
C ALA A 519 -1.46 -25.36 8.40
N GLY A 520 -0.81 -25.74 7.31
CA GLY A 520 -0.02 -24.83 6.48
C GLY A 520 -0.89 -23.90 5.63
N PHE A 521 -0.46 -22.65 5.48
CA PHE A 521 -1.08 -21.69 4.58
C PHE A 521 -0.86 -22.09 3.11
N GLY A 522 -1.97 -22.39 2.41
CA GLY A 522 -1.97 -22.80 1.02
C GLY A 522 -2.24 -21.68 0.02
N GLY A 523 -2.44 -20.43 0.45
CA GLY A 523 -2.76 -19.34 -0.47
C GLY A 523 -4.20 -19.33 -0.98
N THR A 524 -4.49 -18.34 -1.82
CA THR A 524 -5.81 -18.18 -2.48
C THR A 524 -5.93 -19.14 -3.65
N ILE A 525 -7.09 -19.76 -3.78
CA ILE A 525 -7.44 -20.63 -4.91
C ILE A 525 -8.87 -20.37 -5.35
N ASP A 526 -9.13 -20.40 -6.65
CA ASP A 526 -10.49 -20.47 -7.18
C ASP A 526 -10.78 -21.89 -7.67
N ILE A 527 -11.93 -22.46 -7.29
CA ILE A 527 -12.35 -23.81 -7.67
C ILE A 527 -13.81 -23.82 -8.09
N ARG A 528 -14.15 -24.65 -9.08
CA ARG A 528 -15.52 -24.73 -9.60
C ARG A 528 -16.52 -25.28 -8.57
N SER A 529 -16.18 -26.36 -7.87
CA SER A 529 -17.08 -26.95 -6.88
C SER A 529 -16.35 -27.59 -5.70
N LEU A 530 -16.96 -27.40 -4.54
CA LEU A 530 -16.60 -28.09 -3.29
C LEU A 530 -17.27 -29.46 -3.26
N GLY A 531 -16.59 -30.43 -2.65
CA GLY A 531 -17.08 -31.78 -2.42
C GLY A 531 -18.00 -31.85 -1.20
N SER A 532 -18.60 -33.03 -1.00
CA SER A 532 -19.43 -33.31 0.16
C SER A 532 -18.63 -33.69 1.41
N GLU A 533 -17.36 -34.06 1.25
CA GLU A 533 -16.48 -34.32 2.39
C GLU A 533 -16.10 -33.00 3.05
N GLN A 534 -16.43 -32.90 4.34
CA GLN A 534 -16.21 -31.72 5.16
C GLN A 534 -15.66 -32.10 6.53
N VAL A 535 -14.97 -31.16 7.16
CA VAL A 535 -14.57 -31.24 8.56
C VAL A 535 -14.86 -29.91 9.25
N GLU A 536 -15.22 -29.98 10.53
CA GLU A 536 -15.53 -28.81 11.35
C GLU A 536 -14.54 -28.67 12.50
N VAL A 537 -14.03 -27.45 12.67
CA VAL A 537 -13.08 -27.07 13.73
C VAL A 537 -13.53 -25.77 14.39
N ASP A 538 -13.18 -25.56 15.65
CA ASP A 538 -13.53 -24.31 16.35
C ASP A 538 -12.50 -23.21 16.06
N GLU A 539 -11.25 -23.61 15.90
CA GLU A 539 -10.12 -22.73 15.62
C GLU A 539 -9.19 -23.36 14.57
N LEU A 540 -8.75 -22.54 13.62
CA LEU A 540 -7.77 -22.92 12.60
C LEU A 540 -6.52 -22.03 12.71
N LEU A 541 -5.41 -22.64 13.10
CA LEU A 541 -4.09 -22.02 13.14
C LEU A 541 -3.35 -22.26 11.82
N LEU A 542 -3.09 -21.19 11.08
CA LEU A 542 -2.35 -21.19 9.83
C LEU A 542 -0.87 -20.88 10.08
N THR A 543 -0.04 -21.91 9.91
CA THR A 543 1.42 -21.79 9.94
C THR A 543 1.95 -21.46 8.55
N PRO A 544 3.15 -20.86 8.45
CA PRO A 544 3.89 -20.85 7.19
C PRO A 544 3.96 -22.28 6.60
N PRO A 545 3.82 -22.44 5.28
CA PRO A 545 3.88 -23.77 4.69
C PRO A 545 5.27 -24.37 4.93
N VAL A 546 5.30 -25.63 5.36
CA VAL A 546 6.53 -26.43 5.40
C VAL A 546 6.77 -26.92 3.99
N GLN A 547 7.83 -26.44 3.35
CA GLN A 547 8.22 -26.87 1.99
C GLN A 547 9.05 -28.16 2.03
#